data_AF-A0A812GW78-F1
#
_entry.id   AF-A0A812GW78-F1
#
_cell.length_a   1.000
_cell.length_b   1.000
_cell.length_c   1.000
_cell.angle_alpha   90.00
_cell.angle_beta   90.00
_cell.angle_gamma   90.00
#
_symmetry.space_group_name_H-M   'P 1'
#
loop_
_entity.id
_entity.type
_entity.pdbx_description
1 polymer ?
#
loop_
_entity_poly.entity_id
_entity_poly.type
_entity_poly.pdbx_seq_one_letter_code
_entity_poly.pdbx_strand_id
1 'polypeptide(L)'
;MQYFQYYGIDWVAMVLTFLAIWQIGNKNKIGFILMMCGNTSWVAVGYLTGSVAMIIANVIFFSMNLRAIIKWSKPEPNAKTVAQ
;
A
#
# COMPACT_ATOMS: atom_id res chain seq x y z
N MET A 1 6.30 26.31 -14.10
CA MET A 1 5.64 25.63 -12.97
C MET A 1 5.87 24.13 -13.10
N GLN A 2 6.87 23.61 -12.42
CA GLN A 2 7.43 22.26 -12.59
C GLN A 2 6.71 21.20 -11.71
N TYR A 3 5.50 21.50 -11.22
CA TYR A 3 4.74 20.65 -10.30
C TYR A 3 3.99 19.50 -10.97
N PHE A 4 3.90 19.51 -12.31
CA PHE A 4 3.22 18.48 -13.10
C PHE A 4 4.17 17.64 -13.97
N GLN A 5 5.48 17.68 -13.68
CA GLN A 5 6.47 17.03 -14.55
C GLN A 5 6.28 15.50 -14.67
N TYR A 6 5.53 14.89 -13.75
CA TYR A 6 5.16 13.47 -13.75
C TYR A 6 3.65 13.23 -13.77
N TYR A 7 2.90 14.12 -14.44
CA TYR A 7 1.43 14.02 -14.65
C TYR A 7 0.58 13.99 -13.37
N GLY A 8 1.14 14.33 -12.20
CA GLY A 8 0.45 14.27 -10.92
C GLY A 8 0.30 12.84 -10.35
N ILE A 9 0.95 11.85 -10.96
CA ILE A 9 0.91 10.45 -10.51
C ILE A 9 1.59 10.29 -9.15
N ASP A 10 2.63 11.07 -8.88
CA ASP A 10 3.30 11.18 -7.58
C ASP A 10 2.35 11.63 -6.46
N TRP A 11 1.50 12.63 -6.73
CA TRP A 11 0.47 13.07 -5.79
C TRP A 11 -0.57 11.98 -5.53
N VAL A 12 -1.03 11.31 -6.59
CA VAL A 12 -1.97 10.18 -6.47
C VAL A 12 -1.34 9.04 -5.67
N ALA A 13 -0.09 8.67 -5.97
CA ALA A 13 0.64 7.64 -5.25
C ALA A 13 0.75 7.96 -3.75
N MET A 14 1.09 9.21 -3.41
CA MET A 14 1.19 9.69 -2.04
C MET A 14 -0.14 9.60 -1.29
N VAL A 15 -1.23 10.10 -1.88
CA VAL A 15 -2.57 10.04 -1.27
C VAL A 15 -3.01 8.60 -1.05
N LEU A 16 -2.79 7.72 -2.03
CA LEU A 16 -3.09 6.29 -1.90
C LEU A 16 -2.28 5.64 -0.78
N THR A 17 -0.99 5.96 -0.66
CA THR A 17 -0.12 5.45 0.42
C THR A 17 -0.61 5.92 1.79
N PHE A 18 -1.03 7.19 1.95
CA PHE A 18 -1.57 7.68 3.22
C PHE A 18 -2.89 7.02 3.60
N LEU A 19 -3.83 6.91 2.65
CA LEU A 19 -5.10 6.21 2.87
C LEU A 19 -4.87 4.72 3.20
N ALA A 20 -3.91 4.09 2.54
CA ALA A 20 -3.52 2.72 2.81
C ALA A 20 -3.02 2.54 4.24
N ILE A 21 -2.08 3.36 4.68
CA ILE A 21 -1.52 3.31 6.04
C ILE A 21 -2.61 3.54 7.09
N TRP A 22 -3.49 4.52 6.86
CA TRP A 22 -4.64 4.78 7.73
C TRP A 22 -5.54 3.56 7.88
N GLN A 23 -5.90 2.92 6.76
CA GLN A 23 -6.77 1.74 6.78
C GLN A 23 -6.09 0.50 7.39
N ILE A 24 -4.79 0.33 7.19
CA ILE A 24 -4.00 -0.73 7.86
C ILE A 24 -4.01 -0.50 9.38
N GLY A 25 -3.81 0.75 9.84
CA GLY A 25 -3.91 1.12 11.25
C GLY A 25 -5.28 0.80 11.86
N ASN A 26 -6.35 0.99 11.08
CA ASN A 26 -7.72 0.63 11.45
C ASN A 26 -8.02 -0.89 11.34
N LYS A 27 -7.00 -1.73 11.13
CA LYS A 27 -7.14 -3.19 10.93
C LYS A 27 -8.08 -3.54 9.77
N ASN A 28 -8.12 -2.72 8.74
CA ASN A 28 -8.92 -2.96 7.55
C ASN A 28 -8.07 -3.48 6.39
N LYS A 29 -8.44 -4.66 5.86
CA LYS A 29 -7.74 -5.29 4.73
C LYS A 29 -7.67 -4.43 3.47
N ILE A 30 -8.61 -3.49 3.31
CA ILE A 30 -8.65 -2.55 2.18
C ILE A 30 -7.35 -1.73 2.10
N GLY A 31 -6.70 -1.48 3.24
CA GLY A 31 -5.44 -0.74 3.28
C GLY A 31 -4.32 -1.41 2.47
N PHE A 32 -4.23 -2.74 2.45
CA PHE A 32 -3.24 -3.44 1.62
C PHE A 32 -3.53 -3.31 0.12
N ILE A 33 -4.81 -3.30 -0.27
CA ILE A 33 -5.22 -3.11 -1.69
C ILE A 33 -4.85 -1.69 -2.14
N LEU A 34 -5.15 -0.69 -1.31
CA LEU A 34 -4.76 0.71 -1.56
C LEU A 34 -3.23 0.84 -1.66
N MET A 35 -2.49 0.15 -0.79
CA MET A 35 -1.02 0.15 -0.82
C MET A 35 -0.50 -0.48 -2.12
N MET A 36 -1.12 -1.57 -2.60
CA MET A 36 -0.76 -2.17 -3.88
C MET A 36 -0.95 -1.19 -5.05
N CYS A 37 -2.07 -0.46 -5.10
CA CYS A 37 -2.29 0.59 -6.09
C CYS A 37 -1.27 1.74 -5.97
N GLY A 38 -0.95 2.15 -4.75
CA GLY A 38 0.09 3.16 -4.48
C GLY A 38 1.47 2.70 -4.98
N ASN A 39 1.87 1.46 -4.67
CA ASN A 39 3.15 0.89 -5.13
C ASN A 39 3.22 0.81 -6.66
N THR A 40 2.14 0.42 -7.34
CA THR A 40 2.10 0.43 -8.82
C THR A 40 2.29 1.85 -9.37
N SER A 41 1.68 2.85 -8.72
CA SER A 41 1.87 4.26 -9.09
C SER A 41 3.31 4.72 -8.86
N TRP A 42 3.93 4.32 -7.74
CA TRP A 42 5.35 4.59 -7.47
C TRP A 42 6.30 3.86 -8.42
N VAL A 43 5.95 2.68 -8.93
CA VAL A 43 6.70 2.02 -10.01
C VAL A 43 6.66 2.87 -11.29
N ALA A 44 5.49 3.41 -11.65
CA ALA A 44 5.36 4.31 -12.79
C ALA A 44 6.18 5.60 -12.60
N VAL A 45 6.16 6.21 -11.41
CA VAL A 45 7.03 7.34 -11.07
C VAL A 45 8.51 6.96 -11.15
N GLY A 46 8.88 5.79 -10.64
CA GLY A 46 10.24 5.26 -10.74
C GLY A 46 10.71 5.12 -12.18
N TYR A 47 9.83 4.65 -13.08
CA TYR A 47 10.11 4.58 -14.52
C TYR A 47 10.28 5.98 -15.13
N LEU A 48 9.38 6.91 -14.86
CA LEU A 48 9.45 8.28 -15.38
C LEU A 48 10.65 9.08 -14.86
N THR A 49 11.12 8.77 -13.66
CA THR A 49 12.29 9.40 -13.03
C THR A 49 13.61 8.68 -13.34
N GLY A 50 13.57 7.51 -14.00
CA GLY A 50 14.74 6.67 -14.23
C GLY A 50 15.29 5.98 -12.97
N SER A 51 14.53 5.94 -11.88
CA SER A 51 14.95 5.38 -10.60
C SER A 51 14.67 3.88 -10.51
N VAL A 52 15.67 3.06 -10.89
CA VAL A 52 15.61 1.60 -10.75
C VAL A 52 15.40 1.16 -9.30
N ALA A 53 16.02 1.87 -8.34
CA ALA A 53 15.86 1.61 -6.92
C ALA A 53 14.39 1.76 -6.46
N MET A 54 13.70 2.82 -6.93
CA MET A 54 12.28 3.04 -6.62
C MET A 54 11.40 1.94 -7.20
N ILE A 55 11.67 1.50 -8.43
CA ILE A 55 10.93 0.41 -9.08
C ILE A 55 11.05 -0.88 -8.26
N ILE A 56 12.28 -1.31 -7.98
CA ILE A 56 12.53 -2.57 -7.25
C ILE A 56 11.90 -2.53 -5.86
N ALA A 57 12.08 -1.43 -5.12
CA ALA A 57 11.49 -1.27 -3.79
C ALA A 57 9.96 -1.43 -3.82
N ASN A 58 9.29 -0.77 -4.76
CA ASN A 58 7.83 -0.82 -4.85
C ASN A 58 7.29 -2.17 -5.35
N VAL A 59 8.05 -2.90 -6.18
CA VAL A 59 7.71 -4.29 -6.55
C VAL A 59 7.80 -5.22 -5.33
N ILE A 60 8.82 -5.07 -4.50
CA ILE A 60 8.97 -5.84 -3.25
C ILE A 60 7.82 -5.50 -2.30
N PHE A 61 7.52 -4.21 -2.10
CA PHE A 61 6.40 -3.79 -1.25
C PHE A 61 5.07 -4.30 -1.77
N PHE A 62 4.83 -4.27 -3.07
CA PHE A 62 3.62 -4.86 -3.66
C PHE A 62 3.49 -6.34 -3.29
N SER A 63 4.57 -7.11 -3.43
CA SER A 63 4.60 -8.54 -3.10
C SER A 63 4.34 -8.80 -1.61
N MET A 64 4.90 -7.96 -0.73
CA MET A 64 4.63 -8.03 0.71
C MET A 64 3.17 -7.73 1.05
N ASN A 65 2.57 -6.72 0.41
CA ASN A 65 1.16 -6.39 0.60
C ASN A 65 0.23 -7.49 0.08
N LEU A 66 0.56 -8.11 -1.07
CA LEU A 66 -0.15 -9.28 -1.58
C LEU A 66 -0.11 -10.44 -0.57
N ARG A 67 1.08 -10.75 -0.04
CA ARG A 67 1.23 -11.76 1.01
C ARG A 67 0.40 -11.41 2.26
N ALA A 68 0.37 -10.14 2.67
CA ALA A 68 -0.39 -9.69 3.82
C ALA A 68 -1.90 -9.90 3.62
N ILE A 69 -2.43 -9.67 2.40
CA ILE A 69 -3.82 -9.98 2.04
C ILE A 69 -4.11 -11.47 2.12
N ILE A 70 -3.23 -12.31 1.54
CA ILE A 70 -3.40 -13.78 1.54
C ILE A 70 -3.41 -14.32 2.98
N LYS A 71 -2.54 -13.81 3.84
CA LYS A 71 -2.43 -14.23 5.25
C LYS A 71 -3.40 -13.48 6.18
N TRP A 72 -4.28 -12.63 5.66
CA TRP A 72 -5.16 -11.83 6.50
C TRP A 72 -6.28 -12.69 7.10
N SER A 73 -6.02 -13.30 8.25
CA SER A 73 -7.04 -13.94 9.09
C SER A 73 -7.78 -12.87 9.88
N LYS A 74 -9.11 -12.91 9.87
CA LYS A 74 -9.92 -12.10 10.79
C LYS A 74 -9.43 -12.38 12.22
N PRO A 75 -9.27 -11.37 13.10
CA PRO A 75 -8.95 -11.63 14.49
C PRO A 75 -9.98 -12.62 15.04
N GLU A 76 -9.51 -13.75 15.56
CA GLU A 76 -10.40 -14.71 16.22
C GLU A 76 -11.15 -13.96 17.33
N PRO A 77 -12.49 -14.09 17.42
CA PRO A 77 -13.23 -13.60 18.57
C PRO A 77 -12.59 -14.20 19.82
N ASN A 78 -12.06 -13.33 20.68
CA ASN A 78 -11.31 -13.68 21.87
C ASN A 78 -12.06 -14.77 22.65
N ALA A 79 -11.51 -15.99 22.70
CA ALA A 79 -12.08 -17.16 23.38
C ALA A 79 -11.97 -17.06 24.92
N LYS A 80 -12.30 -15.89 25.49
CA LYS A 80 -12.24 -15.61 26.93
C LYS A 80 -13.59 -15.27 27.55
N THR A 81 -14.70 -15.33 26.81
CA THR A 81 -16.04 -14.99 27.33
C THR A 81 -16.93 -16.21 27.64
N VAL A 82 -16.45 -17.45 27.52
CA VAL A 82 -17.27 -18.66 27.79
C VAL A 82 -17.05 -19.23 29.20
N ALA A 83 -16.26 -18.57 30.04
CA ALA A 83 -16.02 -18.98 31.43
C ALA A 83 -16.16 -17.80 32.39
N GLN A 84 -17.37 -17.22 32.47
CA GLN A 84 -17.83 -16.46 33.64
C GLN A 84 -19.29 -16.78 33.91
#